data_AF-A0A350IQ71-F1
#
_entry.id   AF-A0A350IQ71-F1
#
_cell.length_a   1.000
_cell.length_b   1.000
_cell.length_c   1.000
_cell.angle_alpha   90.00
_cell.angle_beta   90.00
_cell.angle_gamma   90.00
#
_symmetry.space_group_name_H-M   'P 1'
#
loop_
_entity.id
_entity.type
_entity.pdbx_description
1 polymer ?
#
loop_
_entity_poly.entity_id
_entity_poly.type
_entity_poly.pdbx_seq_one_letter_code
_entity_poly.pdbx_strand_id
1 'polypeptide(L)'
;MTAMNRPSATGRTSRSSVAELEADPSAEQSRGAGWGAWFLLVVGVIGLGISVYLTTLHYAGVAPLCSSGGFVNCEGVLKSQYSVVPGTTIPVTVPGMVWFIVSAALALVSIRCARQGSAEPRWLRPGHLIWALLGLASVLYFVYDELVQLHELCEWCTSVHVLVFLSLLVTLGRLQSGGTAAYEGTG
;
A
#
# COMPACT_ATOMS: atom_id res chain seq x y z
N MET A 1 49.51 26.24 -58.58
CA MET A 1 48.10 26.69 -58.55
C MET A 1 47.24 25.47 -58.85
N THR A 2 46.30 24.94 -58.07
CA THR A 2 45.73 25.26 -56.76
C THR A 2 44.87 24.02 -56.37
N ALA A 3 44.92 23.66 -55.09
CA ALA A 3 43.91 22.96 -54.28
C ALA A 3 43.28 21.62 -54.69
N MET A 4 43.52 20.63 -53.82
CA MET A 4 42.56 19.64 -53.33
C MET A 4 41.16 20.24 -53.06
N ASN A 5 40.10 19.49 -53.35
CA ASN A 5 38.85 19.59 -52.60
C ASN A 5 38.19 18.19 -52.42
N ARG A 6 37.88 17.87 -51.17
CA ARG A 6 37.03 16.78 -50.61
C ARG A 6 35.96 17.52 -49.76
N PRO A 7 34.98 16.90 -49.09
CA PRO A 7 34.25 15.63 -49.26
C PRO A 7 32.71 15.85 -49.11
N SER A 8 31.90 14.78 -49.07
CA SER A 8 30.74 14.56 -48.14
C SER A 8 29.76 13.55 -48.76
N ALA A 9 29.73 12.27 -48.38
CA ALA A 9 29.14 11.70 -47.15
C ALA A 9 27.60 11.86 -47.05
N THR A 10 26.95 10.68 -47.07
CA THR A 10 25.84 10.27 -46.19
C THR A 10 24.48 10.96 -46.30
N GLY A 11 23.57 10.34 -47.06
CA GLY A 11 22.11 10.46 -46.87
C GLY A 11 21.58 9.28 -46.06
N ARG A 12 21.66 9.35 -44.72
CA ARG A 12 20.97 8.45 -43.79
C ARG A 12 20.09 9.29 -42.88
N THR A 13 18.91 9.67 -43.37
CA THR A 13 17.92 10.41 -42.58
C THR A 13 16.53 9.86 -42.87
N SER A 14 16.22 8.69 -42.31
CA SER A 14 14.83 8.28 -42.06
C SER A 14 14.65 7.38 -40.82
N ARG A 15 15.72 7.17 -40.01
CA ARG A 15 15.68 6.28 -38.84
C ARG A 15 15.42 7.01 -37.51
N SER A 16 15.41 8.34 -37.48
CA SER A 16 15.24 9.08 -36.22
C SER A 16 13.78 9.19 -35.76
N SER A 17 12.80 9.08 -36.64
CA SER A 17 11.39 9.32 -36.29
C SER A 17 10.68 8.15 -35.58
N VAL A 18 11.23 6.93 -35.63
CA VAL A 18 10.57 5.74 -35.03
C VAL A 18 11.03 5.51 -33.58
N ALA A 19 12.12 6.14 -33.14
CA ALA A 19 12.68 5.93 -31.81
C ALA A 19 12.03 6.76 -30.67
N GLU A 20 11.20 7.76 -30.99
CA GLU A 20 10.55 8.62 -29.98
C GLU A 20 9.15 8.14 -29.55
N LEU A 21 8.62 7.07 -30.18
CA LEU A 21 7.31 6.50 -29.84
C LEU A 21 7.39 5.07 -29.29
N GLU A 22 8.57 4.63 -28.85
CA GLU A 22 8.66 3.53 -27.88
C GLU A 22 8.76 4.19 -26.52
N ALA A 23 7.60 4.45 -25.90
CA ALA A 23 7.53 4.84 -24.50
C ALA A 23 8.29 3.77 -23.71
N ASP A 24 9.50 4.14 -23.26
CA ASP A 24 10.46 3.23 -22.65
C ASP A 24 9.79 2.55 -21.44
N PRO A 25 9.40 1.26 -21.52
CA PRO A 25 8.67 0.59 -20.45
C PRO A 25 9.46 0.61 -19.14
N SER A 26 10.80 0.70 -19.26
CA SER A 26 11.76 0.81 -18.17
C SER A 26 11.64 2.14 -17.38
N ALA A 27 11.29 3.25 -18.05
CA ALA A 27 11.03 4.54 -17.40
C ALA A 27 9.66 4.57 -16.70
N GLU A 28 8.67 3.86 -17.23
CA GLU A 28 7.37 3.69 -16.58
C GLU A 28 7.46 2.74 -15.37
N GLN A 29 8.27 1.68 -15.49
CA GLN A 29 8.49 0.65 -14.46
C GLN A 29 9.35 1.15 -13.30
N SER A 30 10.33 2.04 -13.56
CA SER A 30 11.08 2.77 -12.52
C SER A 30 10.23 3.82 -11.79
N ARG A 31 9.24 4.43 -12.47
CA ARG A 31 8.22 5.30 -11.84
C ARG A 31 7.22 4.50 -10.98
N GLY A 32 6.86 3.29 -11.41
CA GLY A 32 5.95 2.39 -10.69
C GLY A 32 6.48 1.91 -9.34
N ALA A 33 7.79 1.64 -9.23
CA ALA A 33 8.40 1.16 -7.99
C ALA A 33 8.34 2.19 -6.84
N GLY A 34 8.52 3.47 -7.16
CA GLY A 34 8.40 4.57 -6.19
C GLY A 34 6.93 4.88 -5.85
N TRP A 35 6.03 4.80 -6.83
CA TRP A 35 4.62 5.12 -6.62
C TRP A 35 3.92 4.14 -5.67
N GLY A 36 4.25 2.84 -5.75
CA GLY A 36 3.73 1.84 -4.82
C GLY A 36 4.13 2.12 -3.37
N ALA A 37 5.36 2.59 -3.11
CA ALA A 37 5.79 2.95 -1.76
C ALA A 37 5.05 4.19 -1.23
N TRP A 38 4.84 5.20 -2.07
CA TRP A 38 4.02 6.37 -1.72
C TRP A 38 2.57 6.04 -1.44
N PHE A 39 1.97 5.14 -2.24
CA PHE A 39 0.62 4.67 -2.01
C PHE A 39 0.49 4.01 -0.64
N LEU A 40 1.41 3.10 -0.30
CA LEU A 40 1.42 2.42 1.01
C LEU A 40 1.58 3.41 2.17
N LEU A 41 2.37 4.47 1.98
CA LEU A 41 2.49 5.54 2.97
C LEU A 41 1.17 6.28 3.18
N VAL A 42 0.52 6.71 2.09
CA VAL A 42 -0.77 7.42 2.14
C VAL A 42 -1.83 6.55 2.81
N VAL A 43 -1.91 5.28 2.42
CA VAL A 43 -2.82 4.31 3.04
C VAL A 43 -2.53 4.16 4.54
N GLY A 44 -1.26 4.06 4.93
CA GLY A 44 -0.84 4.02 6.32
C GLY A 44 -1.31 5.23 7.13
N VAL A 45 -1.15 6.44 6.57
CA VAL A 45 -1.57 7.69 7.23
C VAL A 45 -3.10 7.77 7.36
N ILE A 46 -3.84 7.45 6.30
CA ILE A 46 -5.31 7.47 6.33
C ILE A 46 -5.84 6.44 7.33
N GLY A 47 -5.33 5.21 7.28
CA GLY A 47 -5.73 4.14 8.20
C GLY A 47 -5.42 4.44 9.66
N LEU A 48 -4.27 5.08 9.93
CA LEU A 48 -3.92 5.57 11.26
C LEU A 48 -4.90 6.65 11.73
N GLY A 49 -5.27 7.60 10.86
CA GLY A 49 -6.26 8.63 11.18
C GLY A 49 -7.62 8.04 11.55
N ILE A 50 -8.11 7.07 10.78
CA ILE A 50 -9.38 6.37 11.07
C ILE A 50 -9.28 5.63 12.41
N SER A 51 -8.17 4.93 12.65
CA SER A 51 -7.97 4.17 13.89
C SER A 51 -7.93 5.09 15.12
N VAL A 52 -7.23 6.23 15.04
CA VAL A 52 -7.20 7.25 16.10
C VAL A 52 -8.60 7.79 16.35
N TYR A 53 -9.32 8.17 15.30
CA TYR A 53 -10.69 8.65 15.40
C TYR A 53 -11.60 7.64 16.13
N LEU A 54 -11.67 6.38 15.67
CA LEU A 54 -12.51 5.37 16.32
C LEU A 54 -12.09 5.08 17.77
N THR A 55 -10.80 5.12 18.07
CA THR A 55 -10.30 4.93 19.44
C THR A 55 -10.75 6.06 20.36
N THR A 56 -10.68 7.31 19.89
CA THR A 56 -11.16 8.45 20.68
C THR A 56 -12.65 8.34 20.96
N LEU A 57 -13.45 7.91 19.97
CA LEU A 57 -14.89 7.73 20.14
C LEU A 57 -15.23 6.58 21.08
N HIS A 58 -14.53 5.45 20.97
CA HIS A 58 -14.70 4.30 21.86
C HIS A 58 -14.48 4.69 23.33
N TYR A 59 -13.41 5.43 23.63
CA TYR A 59 -13.15 5.89 25.00
C TYR A 59 -14.07 7.03 25.47
N ALA A 60 -14.51 7.89 24.56
CA ALA A 60 -15.46 8.95 24.89
C ALA A 60 -16.92 8.43 25.00
N GLY A 61 -17.19 7.20 24.59
CA GLY A 61 -18.53 6.61 24.61
C GLY A 61 -19.53 7.28 23.66
N VAL A 62 -19.03 8.01 22.65
CA VAL A 62 -19.83 8.75 21.69
C VAL A 62 -20.03 7.95 20.40
N ALA A 63 -21.17 8.13 19.76
CA ALA A 63 -21.45 7.48 18.49
C ALA A 63 -20.56 8.05 17.37
N PRO A 64 -19.97 7.21 16.52
CA PRO A 64 -19.27 7.68 15.32
C PRO A 64 -20.22 8.34 14.34
N LEU A 65 -19.68 9.23 13.52
CA LEU A 65 -20.36 9.77 12.34
C LEU A 65 -20.57 8.65 11.31
N CYS A 66 -21.65 7.89 11.45
CA CYS A 66 -22.11 6.91 10.48
C CYS A 66 -23.59 6.59 10.69
N SER A 67 -24.15 5.72 9.84
CA SER A 67 -25.47 5.14 10.09
C SER A 67 -25.49 4.39 11.43
N SER A 68 -26.47 4.70 12.27
CA SER A 68 -26.67 4.10 13.60
C SER A 68 -27.93 3.21 13.64
N GLY A 69 -28.27 2.56 12.52
CA GLY A 69 -29.53 1.81 12.41
C GLY A 69 -29.56 0.79 11.28
N GLY A 70 -30.20 -0.35 11.55
CA GLY A 70 -30.31 -1.46 10.61
C GLY A 70 -29.00 -2.24 10.48
N PHE A 71 -28.70 -2.71 9.27
CA PHE A 71 -27.51 -3.53 9.00
C PHE A 71 -26.19 -2.75 9.07
N VAL A 72 -26.22 -1.42 8.89
CA VAL A 72 -25.04 -0.55 9.06
C VAL A 72 -25.20 0.23 10.36
N ASN A 73 -24.50 -0.23 11.41
CA ASN A 73 -24.60 0.28 12.77
C ASN A 73 -23.22 0.28 13.44
N CYS A 74 -22.42 1.33 13.23
CA CYS A 74 -21.08 1.35 13.83
C CYS A 74 -21.12 1.55 15.34
N GLU A 75 -22.17 2.16 15.90
CA GLU A 75 -22.31 2.32 17.35
C GLU A 75 -22.46 0.96 18.04
N GLY A 76 -23.29 0.07 17.47
CA GLY A 76 -23.44 -1.31 17.95
C GLY A 76 -22.12 -2.07 17.90
N VAL A 77 -21.41 -2.00 16.76
CA VAL A 77 -20.08 -2.62 16.60
C VAL A 77 -19.05 -2.07 17.61
N LEU A 78 -18.96 -0.75 17.80
CA LEU A 78 -17.97 -0.12 18.70
C LEU A 78 -18.23 -0.36 20.20
N LYS A 79 -19.47 -0.64 20.58
CA LYS A 79 -19.87 -0.98 21.97
C LYS A 79 -19.94 -2.48 22.23
N SER A 80 -19.77 -3.29 21.19
CA SER A 80 -19.83 -4.74 21.31
C SER A 80 -18.64 -5.31 22.08
N GLN A 81 -18.80 -6.53 22.57
CA GLN A 81 -17.70 -7.30 23.17
C GLN A 81 -16.57 -7.65 22.17
N TYR A 82 -16.81 -7.49 20.87
CA TYR A 82 -15.82 -7.72 19.81
C TYR A 82 -15.00 -6.45 19.47
N SER A 83 -15.35 -5.29 20.06
CA SER A 83 -14.58 -4.05 19.89
C SER A 83 -13.29 -4.03 20.72
N VAL A 84 -13.07 -5.02 21.57
CA VAL A 84 -11.86 -5.19 22.39
C VAL A 84 -11.15 -6.47 22.00
N VAL A 85 -9.83 -6.48 22.13
CA VAL A 85 -9.03 -7.68 21.86
C VAL A 85 -9.41 -8.77 22.87
N PRO A 86 -9.74 -10.00 22.43
CA PRO A 86 -10.21 -11.07 23.31
C PRO A 86 -9.32 -11.26 24.54
N GLY A 87 -9.92 -11.25 25.72
CA GLY A 87 -9.20 -11.39 27.00
C GLY A 87 -8.48 -10.13 27.50
N THR A 88 -8.68 -8.97 26.85
CA THR A 88 -8.11 -7.69 27.26
C THR A 88 -9.16 -6.57 27.29
N THR A 89 -8.82 -5.42 27.88
CA THR A 89 -9.60 -4.18 27.83
C THR A 89 -9.15 -3.22 26.73
N ILE A 90 -8.29 -3.70 25.83
CA ILE A 90 -7.67 -2.85 24.80
C ILE A 90 -8.56 -2.87 23.55
N PRO A 91 -8.98 -1.71 23.03
CA PRO A 91 -9.76 -1.64 21.81
C PRO A 91 -9.01 -2.25 20.61
N VAL A 92 -9.72 -2.95 19.74
CA VAL A 92 -9.15 -3.55 18.51
C VAL A 92 -8.57 -2.52 17.54
N THR A 93 -8.92 -1.25 17.73
CA THR A 93 -8.36 -0.11 16.99
C THR A 93 -6.88 0.11 17.31
N VAL A 94 -6.39 -0.26 18.51
CA VAL A 94 -4.99 -0.12 18.92
C VAL A 94 -4.05 -1.02 18.11
N PRO A 95 -4.27 -2.34 18.00
CA PRO A 95 -3.44 -3.17 17.12
C PRO A 95 -3.56 -2.75 15.65
N GLY A 96 -4.72 -2.23 15.23
CA GLY A 96 -4.88 -1.59 13.91
C GLY A 96 -3.93 -0.39 13.71
N MET A 97 -3.84 0.52 14.69
CA MET A 97 -2.87 1.62 14.63
C MET A 97 -1.44 1.13 14.50
N VAL A 98 -1.04 0.14 15.31
CA VAL A 98 0.31 -0.44 15.27
C VAL A 98 0.58 -1.00 13.88
N TRP A 99 -0.38 -1.69 13.29
CA TRP A 99 -0.25 -2.23 11.94
C TRP A 99 -0.01 -1.13 10.90
N PHE A 100 -0.79 -0.04 10.93
CA PHE A 100 -0.64 1.09 10.01
C PHE A 100 0.68 1.85 10.21
N ILE A 101 1.11 2.06 11.46
CA ILE A 101 2.39 2.71 11.79
C ILE A 101 3.56 1.89 11.22
N VAL A 102 3.56 0.57 11.45
CA VAL A 102 4.62 -0.31 10.95
C VAL A 102 4.62 -0.34 9.42
N SER A 103 3.44 -0.44 8.79
CA SER A 103 3.33 -0.42 7.32
C SER A 103 3.83 0.91 6.73
N ALA A 104 3.48 2.04 7.33
CA ALA A 104 3.97 3.36 6.94
C ALA A 104 5.48 3.49 7.14
N ALA A 105 6.04 2.97 8.23
CA ALA A 105 7.48 2.97 8.47
C ALA A 105 8.24 2.15 7.42
N LEU A 106 7.76 0.96 7.06
CA LEU A 106 8.32 0.15 5.99
C LEU A 106 8.28 0.88 4.64
N ALA A 107 7.16 1.54 4.34
CA ALA A 107 7.02 2.37 3.14
C ALA A 107 8.02 3.55 3.13
N LEU A 108 8.20 4.25 4.26
CA LEU A 108 9.19 5.32 4.40
C LEU A 108 10.62 4.86 4.15
N VAL A 109 11.00 3.69 4.69
CA VAL A 109 12.32 3.11 4.45
C VAL A 109 12.55 2.86 2.96
N SER A 110 11.56 2.31 2.27
CA SER A 110 11.63 2.11 0.82
C SER A 110 11.78 3.44 0.05
N ILE A 111 10.97 4.45 0.38
CA ILE A 111 11.07 5.79 -0.24
C ILE A 111 12.44 6.41 0.01
N ARG A 112 13.00 6.27 1.23
CA ARG A 112 14.33 6.77 1.58
C ARG A 112 15.41 6.11 0.73
N CYS A 113 15.40 4.78 0.60
CA CYS A 113 16.34 4.04 -0.24
C CYS A 113 16.27 4.49 -1.71
N ALA A 114 15.05 4.60 -2.26
CA ALA A 114 14.84 5.06 -3.63
C ALA A 114 15.36 6.48 -3.87
N ARG A 115 15.14 7.41 -2.93
CA ARG A 115 15.64 8.80 -3.02
C ARG A 115 17.16 8.90 -2.90
N GLN A 116 17.80 7.99 -2.17
CA GLN A 116 19.25 7.95 -1.99
C GLN A 116 19.97 7.16 -3.10
N GLY A 117 19.23 6.62 -4.07
CA GLY A 117 19.81 5.75 -5.11
C GLY A 117 20.43 4.46 -4.56
N SER A 118 20.06 4.08 -3.33
CA SER A 118 20.58 2.90 -2.64
C SER A 118 19.67 1.70 -2.87
N ALA A 119 20.26 0.51 -3.03
CA ALA A 119 19.49 -0.72 -3.13
C ALA A 119 18.64 -0.93 -1.86
N GLU A 120 17.39 -1.35 -2.04
CA GLU A 120 16.52 -1.70 -0.91
C GLU A 120 17.11 -2.90 -0.15
N PRO A 121 16.99 -2.94 1.19
CA PRO A 121 17.38 -4.10 1.95
C PRO A 121 16.62 -5.34 1.46
N ARG A 122 17.34 -6.46 1.25
CA ARG A 122 16.76 -7.74 0.78
C ARG A 122 15.59 -8.26 1.62
N TRP A 123 15.52 -7.85 2.89
CA TRP A 123 14.47 -8.27 3.82
C TRP A 123 13.21 -7.38 3.77
N LEU A 124 13.30 -6.18 3.20
CA LEU A 124 12.24 -5.17 3.29
C LEU A 124 10.96 -5.63 2.58
N ARG A 125 11.10 -6.11 1.33
CA ARG A 125 9.97 -6.61 0.52
C ARG A 125 9.30 -7.84 1.11
N PRO A 126 10.01 -8.94 1.43
CA PRO A 126 9.37 -10.10 2.05
C PRO A 126 8.84 -9.78 3.45
N GLY A 127 9.51 -8.90 4.22
CA GLY A 127 9.02 -8.44 5.52
C GLY A 127 7.69 -7.67 5.41
N HIS A 128 7.57 -6.78 4.42
CA HIS A 128 6.30 -6.08 4.16
C HIS A 128 5.20 -7.04 3.72
N LEU A 129 5.51 -8.04 2.89
CA LEU A 129 4.53 -9.06 2.50
C LEU A 129 4.02 -9.84 3.72
N ILE A 130 4.91 -10.33 4.58
CA ILE A 130 4.51 -11.04 5.80
C ILE A 130 3.63 -10.14 6.68
N TRP A 131 4.00 -8.87 6.84
CA TRP A 131 3.20 -7.91 7.59
C TRP A 131 1.83 -7.65 6.97
N ALA A 132 1.75 -7.60 5.64
CA ALA A 132 0.50 -7.44 4.91
C ALA A 132 -0.41 -8.67 5.04
N LEU A 133 0.16 -9.87 5.03
CA LEU A 133 -0.57 -11.12 5.26
C LEU A 133 -1.12 -11.22 6.69
N LEU A 134 -0.35 -10.77 7.69
CA LEU A 134 -0.86 -10.65 9.06
C LEU A 134 -2.06 -9.70 9.13
N GLY A 135 -1.98 -8.56 8.44
CA GLY A 135 -3.09 -7.62 8.33
C GLY A 135 -4.33 -8.27 7.69
N LEU A 136 -4.15 -8.99 6.57
CA LEU A 136 -5.24 -9.69 5.90
C LEU A 136 -5.90 -10.73 6.82
N ALA A 137 -5.10 -11.51 7.55
CA ALA A 137 -5.63 -12.48 8.50
C ALA A 137 -6.50 -11.81 9.58
N SER A 138 -6.06 -10.66 10.10
CA SER A 138 -6.86 -9.85 11.04
C SER A 138 -8.16 -9.34 10.41
N VAL A 139 -8.11 -8.85 9.15
CA VAL A 139 -9.32 -8.41 8.43
C VAL A 139 -10.34 -9.54 8.29
N LEU A 140 -9.91 -10.73 7.87
CA LEU A 140 -10.81 -11.87 7.72
C LEU A 140 -11.46 -12.27 9.05
N TYR A 141 -10.70 -12.19 10.14
CA TYR A 141 -11.22 -12.43 11.49
C TYR A 141 -12.29 -11.40 11.89
N PHE A 142 -12.04 -10.10 11.68
CA PHE A 142 -13.02 -9.07 12.05
C PHE A 142 -14.27 -9.07 11.17
N VAL A 143 -14.12 -9.30 9.86
CA VAL A 143 -15.27 -9.44 8.95
C VAL A 143 -16.13 -10.64 9.36
N TYR A 144 -15.51 -11.73 9.81
CA TYR A 144 -16.23 -12.88 10.34
C TYR A 144 -17.04 -12.51 11.59
N ASP A 145 -16.42 -11.81 12.56
CA ASP A 145 -17.12 -11.37 13.77
C ASP A 145 -18.31 -10.43 13.42
N GLU A 146 -18.11 -9.43 12.55
CA GLU A 146 -19.17 -8.50 12.12
C GLU A 146 -20.35 -9.21 11.46
N LEU A 147 -20.10 -10.11 10.50
CA LEU A 147 -21.16 -10.75 9.70
C LEU A 147 -21.85 -11.91 10.42
N VAL A 148 -21.09 -12.71 11.17
CA VAL A 148 -21.59 -13.97 11.74
C VAL A 148 -22.03 -13.80 13.19
N GLN A 149 -21.36 -12.95 13.97
CA GLN A 149 -21.65 -12.80 15.40
C GLN A 149 -22.54 -11.59 15.68
N LEU A 150 -22.25 -10.43 15.08
CA LEU A 150 -23.02 -9.20 15.32
C LEU A 150 -24.20 -9.06 14.37
N HIS A 151 -24.06 -9.52 13.13
CA HIS A 151 -24.99 -9.21 12.02
C HIS A 151 -25.12 -7.70 11.76
N GLU A 152 -24.09 -6.93 12.09
CA GLU A 152 -23.99 -5.48 11.88
C GLU A 152 -22.66 -5.16 11.19
N LEU A 153 -22.69 -4.21 10.26
CA LEU A 153 -21.50 -3.70 9.57
C LEU A 153 -21.14 -2.30 10.07
N CYS A 154 -19.83 -2.11 10.32
CA CYS A 154 -19.27 -0.79 10.54
C CYS A 154 -18.61 -0.27 9.25
N GLU A 155 -19.06 0.88 8.76
CA GLU A 155 -18.51 1.50 7.55
C GLU A 155 -17.03 1.89 7.71
N TRP A 156 -16.65 2.32 8.93
CA TRP A 156 -15.29 2.72 9.25
C TRP A 156 -14.35 1.51 9.35
N CYS A 157 -14.80 0.41 9.95
CA CYS A 157 -14.06 -0.86 9.97
C CYS A 157 -13.88 -1.41 8.55
N THR A 158 -14.95 -1.40 7.75
CA THR A 158 -14.91 -1.82 6.34
C THR A 158 -13.90 -0.98 5.55
N SER A 159 -13.86 0.33 5.78
CA SER A 159 -12.86 1.21 5.16
C SER A 159 -11.43 0.79 5.51
N VAL A 160 -11.16 0.48 6.79
CA VAL A 160 -9.87 -0.05 7.23
C VAL A 160 -9.55 -1.41 6.58
N HIS A 161 -10.53 -2.29 6.48
CA HIS A 161 -10.39 -3.60 5.81
C HIS A 161 -9.97 -3.44 4.34
N VAL A 162 -10.60 -2.51 3.62
CA VAL A 162 -10.26 -2.20 2.22
C VAL A 162 -8.84 -1.63 2.13
N LEU A 163 -8.44 -0.72 3.03
CA LEU A 163 -7.09 -0.15 3.04
C LEU A 163 -6.01 -1.23 3.25
N VAL A 164 -6.22 -2.17 4.17
CA VAL A 164 -5.31 -3.30 4.41
C VAL A 164 -5.24 -4.20 3.17
N PHE A 165 -6.38 -4.51 2.57
CA PHE A 165 -6.44 -5.34 1.35
C PHE A 165 -5.70 -4.69 0.17
N LEU A 166 -5.92 -3.39 -0.08
CA LEU A 166 -5.20 -2.64 -1.11
C LEU A 166 -3.70 -2.59 -0.84
N SER A 167 -3.29 -2.47 0.42
CA SER A 167 -1.87 -2.51 0.80
C SER A 167 -1.23 -3.85 0.43
N LEU A 168 -1.95 -4.96 0.64
CA LEU A 168 -1.48 -6.28 0.22
C LEU A 168 -1.31 -6.37 -1.30
N LEU A 169 -2.30 -5.92 -2.08
CA LEU A 169 -2.22 -5.95 -3.54
C LEU A 169 -1.02 -5.16 -4.07
N VAL A 170 -0.80 -3.95 -3.54
CA VAL A 170 0.36 -3.13 -3.93
C VAL A 170 1.66 -3.79 -3.51
N THR A 171 1.71 -4.39 -2.32
CA THR A 171 2.90 -5.12 -1.85
C THR A 171 3.22 -6.31 -2.74
N LEU A 172 2.21 -7.06 -3.18
CA LEU A 172 2.37 -8.17 -4.13
C LEU A 172 2.89 -7.68 -5.49
N GLY A 173 2.30 -6.61 -6.05
CA GLY A 173 2.76 -6.04 -7.31
C GLY A 173 4.22 -5.59 -7.25
N ARG A 174 4.62 -4.93 -6.14
CA ARG A 174 6.01 -4.51 -5.92
C ARG A 174 6.99 -5.68 -5.79
N LEU A 175 6.55 -6.82 -5.26
CA LEU A 175 7.38 -8.02 -5.17
C LEU A 175 7.60 -8.65 -6.56
N GLN A 176 6.54 -8.71 -7.38
CA GLN A 176 6.60 -9.26 -8.74
C GLN A 176 7.51 -8.44 -9.66
N SER A 177 7.44 -7.11 -9.60
CA SER A 177 8.33 -6.23 -10.37
C SER A 177 9.81 -6.40 -10.02
N GLY A 178 10.12 -6.86 -8.80
CA GLY A 178 11.48 -7.20 -8.39
C GLY A 178 11.99 -8.54 -8.91
N GLY A 179 11.09 -9.52 -9.05
CA GLY A 179 11.42 -10.87 -9.49
C GLY A 179 11.72 -10.94 -10.99
N THR A 180 10.99 -10.20 -11.82
CA THR A 180 11.21 -10.16 -13.27
C THR A 180 12.58 -9.58 -13.63
N ALA A 181 13.02 -8.52 -12.95
CA ALA A 181 14.35 -7.92 -13.15
C ALA A 181 15.52 -8.86 -12.79
N ALA A 182 15.31 -9.80 -11.86
CA ALA A 182 16.33 -10.77 -11.45
C ALA A 182 16.49 -11.92 -12.46
N TYR A 183 15.42 -12.29 -13.18
CA TYR A 183 15.46 -13.35 -14.19
C TYR A 183 16.16 -12.89 -15.49
N GLU A 184 15.91 -11.64 -15.90
CA GLU A 184 16.45 -11.07 -17.14
C GLU A 184 17.97 -10.86 -17.13
N GLY A 185 18.58 -10.72 -15.95
CA GLY A 185 20.04 -10.59 -15.78
C GLY A 185 20.83 -11.90 -15.82
N THR A 186 20.17 -13.05 -16.05
CA THR A 186 20.80 -14.38 -16.09
C THR A 186 20.79 -15.05 -17.47
N GLY A 187 20.34 -14.33 -18.51
CA GLY A 187 20.32 -14.78 -19.91
C GLY A 187 21.51 -14.30 -20.72
#